data_AF-A0A5C8KJR4-F1
#
_entry.id   AF-A0A5C8KJR4-F1
#
_cell.length_a   1.000
_cell.length_b   1.000
_cell.length_c   1.000
_cell.angle_alpha   90.00
_cell.angle_beta   90.00
_cell.angle_gamma   90.00
#
_symmetry.space_group_name_H-M   'P 1'
#
loop_
_entity.id
_entity.type
_entity.pdbx_description
1 polymer ?
#
loop_
_entity_poly.entity_id
_entity_poly.type
_entity_poly.pdbx_seq_one_letter_code
_entity_poly.pdbx_strand_id
1 'polypeptide(L)'
;MTWARFHASCRRHINQAGSRIDDTLAFYQSGASSELFGPPPDARALPSRVMAHLARMPDGAAREQALGTYAGIDFDALAPEPLGVKRVVVYLALLAVVCVLMVGIIGMFVMPQMASHFEGVGMDLGHGLLAWHGFIPLMLVVIILVCSVVVLQAVALDRLVQFRFGDGRRGLLWVLLPPSLRRRYGLLEGVICAPFPDLQDPAARRELQAMQGQGLRWSDELPGLARVQSMLLVKSADRQARWLLAIMGTVVAVCISYFVLGVYTPIFRMGSGL
;
A
#
# COMPACT_ATOMS: atom_id res chain seq x y z
N MET A 1 10.52 -2.78 -9.79
CA MET A 1 11.58 -3.36 -10.65
C MET A 1 11.07 -4.31 -11.75
N THR A 2 9.77 -4.53 -11.95
CA THR A 2 9.26 -5.34 -13.09
C THR A 2 9.06 -4.51 -14.38
N TRP A 3 8.80 -3.20 -14.26
CA TRP A 3 8.56 -2.33 -15.41
C TRP A 3 9.80 -2.03 -16.26
N ALA A 4 10.97 -1.82 -15.64
CA ALA A 4 12.23 -1.59 -16.36
C ALA A 4 12.57 -2.75 -17.32
N ARG A 5 12.42 -3.98 -16.83
CA ARG A 5 12.61 -5.20 -17.63
C ARG A 5 11.55 -5.36 -18.73
N PHE A 6 10.28 -5.06 -18.43
CA PHE A 6 9.22 -5.01 -19.43
C PHE A 6 9.54 -4.02 -20.56
N HIS A 7 9.97 -2.80 -20.23
CA HIS A 7 10.39 -1.79 -21.21
C HIS A 7 11.59 -2.23 -22.04
N ALA A 8 12.61 -2.79 -21.39
CA ALA A 8 13.78 -3.30 -22.10
C ALA A 8 13.39 -4.36 -23.12
N SER A 9 12.46 -5.27 -22.76
CA SER A 9 11.90 -6.25 -23.69
C SER A 9 11.15 -5.61 -24.85
N CYS A 10 10.27 -4.63 -24.61
CA CYS A 10 9.53 -3.94 -25.68
C CYS A 10 10.46 -3.16 -26.62
N ARG A 11 11.44 -2.41 -26.08
CA ARG A 11 12.43 -1.66 -26.87
C ARG A 11 13.32 -2.58 -27.69
N ARG A 12 13.75 -3.70 -27.10
CA ARG A 12 14.53 -4.72 -27.80
C ARG A 12 13.75 -5.30 -28.98
N HIS A 13 12.46 -5.59 -28.81
CA HIS A 13 11.62 -6.14 -29.87
C HIS A 13 11.54 -5.19 -31.07
N ILE A 14 11.22 -3.92 -30.83
CA ILE A 14 11.08 -2.90 -31.89
C ILE A 14 12.40 -2.67 -32.63
N ASN A 15 13.53 -2.68 -31.90
CA ASN A 15 14.84 -2.43 -32.48
C ASN A 15 15.43 -3.67 -33.19
N GLN A 16 14.81 -4.85 -33.05
CA GLN A 16 15.21 -6.08 -33.74
C GLN A 16 14.21 -6.42 -34.82
N ALA A 17 14.50 -5.99 -36.05
CA ALA A 17 13.68 -6.29 -37.23
C ALA A 17 13.44 -7.79 -37.37
N GLY A 18 12.17 -8.20 -37.48
CA GLY A 18 11.77 -9.60 -37.63
C GLY A 18 11.84 -10.43 -36.35
N SER A 19 12.02 -9.82 -35.18
CA SER A 19 12.02 -10.55 -33.91
C SER A 19 10.67 -11.21 -33.61
N ARG A 20 10.69 -12.44 -33.11
CA ARG A 20 9.46 -13.14 -32.73
C ARG A 20 9.07 -12.74 -31.32
N ILE A 21 7.76 -12.62 -31.07
CA ILE A 21 7.25 -12.28 -29.74
C ILE A 21 7.63 -13.33 -28.68
N ASP A 22 7.80 -14.58 -29.10
CA ASP A 22 8.23 -15.68 -28.23
C ASP A 22 9.65 -15.47 -27.70
N ASP A 23 10.55 -14.93 -28.52
CA ASP A 23 11.92 -14.59 -28.12
C ASP A 23 11.94 -13.44 -27.11
N THR A 24 11.05 -12.46 -27.30
CA THR A 24 10.86 -11.34 -26.38
C THR A 24 10.28 -11.79 -25.04
N LEU A 25 9.34 -12.73 -25.06
CA LEU A 25 8.78 -13.33 -23.85
C LEU A 25 9.83 -14.16 -23.11
N ALA A 26 10.61 -14.97 -23.83
CA ALA A 26 11.72 -15.74 -23.28
C ALA A 26 12.76 -14.81 -22.64
N PHE A 27 13.13 -13.72 -23.30
CA PHE A 27 14.01 -12.70 -22.72
C PHE A 27 13.41 -12.09 -21.45
N TYR A 28 12.14 -11.67 -21.50
CA TYR A 28 11.42 -11.10 -20.36
C TYR A 28 11.39 -12.06 -19.16
N GLN A 29 11.37 -13.37 -19.36
CA GLN A 29 11.34 -14.39 -18.30
C GLN A 29 12.73 -14.91 -17.87
N SER A 30 13.76 -14.77 -18.72
CA SER A 30 15.10 -15.36 -18.52
C SER A 30 15.88 -14.77 -17.33
N GLY A 31 16.46 -15.60 -16.46
CA GLY A 31 17.34 -15.10 -15.38
C GLY A 31 18.62 -14.46 -15.94
N ALA A 32 19.43 -15.25 -16.64
CA ALA A 32 20.81 -14.90 -17.02
C ALA A 32 20.94 -13.72 -17.99
N SER A 33 20.05 -13.60 -18.98
CA SER A 33 20.21 -12.63 -20.08
C SER A 33 19.65 -11.24 -19.77
N SER A 34 18.93 -11.08 -18.66
CA SER A 34 18.21 -9.84 -18.31
C SER A 34 18.35 -9.43 -16.85
N GLU A 35 19.33 -10.01 -16.14
CA GLU A 35 19.69 -9.70 -14.75
C GLU A 35 19.95 -8.21 -14.51
N LEU A 36 20.56 -7.52 -15.49
CA LEU A 36 20.80 -6.07 -15.43
C LEU A 36 19.51 -5.23 -15.30
N PHE A 37 18.37 -5.76 -15.74
CA PHE A 37 17.07 -5.08 -15.69
C PHE A 37 16.22 -5.49 -14.48
N GLY A 38 16.75 -6.36 -13.62
CA GLY A 38 16.12 -6.81 -12.39
C GLY A 38 15.75 -8.31 -12.37
N PRO A 39 15.25 -8.78 -11.21
CA PRO A 39 14.92 -10.19 -11.01
C PRO A 39 13.80 -10.66 -11.95
N PRO A 40 13.66 -11.98 -12.14
CA PRO A 40 12.58 -12.53 -12.95
C PRO A 40 11.22 -12.03 -12.43
N PRO A 41 10.33 -11.64 -13.35
CA PRO A 41 9.09 -10.97 -12.98
C PRO A 41 8.09 -11.94 -12.35
N ASP A 42 7.38 -11.48 -11.34
CA ASP A 42 6.25 -12.22 -10.76
C ASP A 42 5.16 -12.36 -11.84
N ALA A 43 4.69 -13.59 -12.07
CA ALA A 43 3.64 -13.90 -13.05
C ALA A 43 2.34 -13.12 -12.76
N ARG A 44 2.10 -12.78 -11.49
CA ARG A 44 0.93 -12.00 -11.04
C ARG A 44 1.14 -10.50 -11.09
N ALA A 45 2.29 -9.99 -11.55
CA ALA A 45 2.49 -8.55 -11.68
C ALA A 45 1.80 -8.01 -12.95
N LEU A 46 1.34 -6.75 -12.91
CA LEU A 46 0.71 -6.10 -14.06
C LEU A 46 1.56 -6.16 -15.36
N PRO A 47 2.90 -5.90 -15.33
CA PRO A 47 3.73 -6.00 -16.54
C PRO A 47 3.75 -7.41 -17.14
N SER A 48 3.70 -8.43 -16.29
CA SER A 48 3.67 -9.84 -16.73
C SER A 48 2.35 -10.19 -17.39
N ARG A 49 1.22 -9.69 -16.87
CA ARG A 49 -0.11 -9.84 -17.47
C ARG A 49 -0.17 -9.15 -18.84
N VAL A 50 0.33 -7.93 -18.93
CA VAL A 50 0.40 -7.16 -20.19
C VAL A 50 1.28 -7.89 -21.22
N MET A 51 2.48 -8.34 -20.82
CA MET A 51 3.38 -9.09 -21.70
C MET A 51 2.76 -10.42 -22.18
N ALA A 52 2.08 -11.15 -21.29
CA ALA A 52 1.39 -12.38 -21.65
C ALA A 52 0.23 -12.13 -22.63
N HIS A 53 -0.49 -11.01 -22.51
CA HIS A 53 -1.53 -10.63 -23.45
C HIS A 53 -0.98 -10.17 -24.80
N LEU A 54 0.13 -9.42 -24.82
CA LEU A 54 0.84 -9.06 -26.05
C LEU A 54 1.27 -10.32 -26.83
N ALA A 55 1.82 -11.31 -26.13
CA ALA A 55 2.23 -12.59 -26.73
C ALA A 55 1.08 -13.37 -27.38
N ARG A 56 -0.14 -13.26 -26.83
CA ARG A 56 -1.33 -13.98 -27.31
C ARG A 56 -2.14 -13.22 -28.37
N MET A 57 -1.81 -11.96 -28.65
CA MET A 57 -2.58 -11.12 -29.58
C MET A 57 -2.46 -11.66 -31.01
N PRO A 58 -3.54 -12.03 -31.70
CA PRO A 58 -3.46 -12.69 -33.02
C PRO A 58 -3.04 -11.75 -34.15
N ASP A 59 -3.37 -10.46 -34.06
CA ASP A 59 -3.01 -9.45 -35.05
C ASP A 59 -1.60 -8.91 -34.79
N GLY A 60 -0.68 -9.20 -35.72
CA GLY A 60 0.70 -8.73 -35.66
C GLY A 60 0.82 -7.21 -35.74
N ALA A 61 0.00 -6.53 -36.54
CA ALA A 61 0.07 -5.08 -36.70
C ALA A 61 -0.37 -4.35 -35.42
N ALA A 62 -1.49 -4.78 -34.83
CA ALA A 62 -1.95 -4.27 -33.54
C ALA A 62 -0.95 -4.56 -32.41
N ARG A 63 -0.29 -5.73 -32.43
CA ARG A 63 0.74 -6.09 -31.45
C ARG A 63 1.96 -5.18 -31.54
N GLU A 64 2.47 -4.94 -32.73
CA GLU A 64 3.61 -4.04 -32.98
C GLU A 64 3.27 -2.60 -32.55
N GLN A 65 2.06 -2.13 -32.87
CA GLN A 65 1.61 -0.82 -32.45
C GLN A 65 1.53 -0.70 -30.92
N ALA A 66 1.03 -1.73 -30.23
CA ALA A 66 0.96 -1.77 -28.77
C ALA A 66 2.37 -1.81 -28.15
N LEU A 67 3.28 -2.64 -28.69
CA LEU A 67 4.68 -2.70 -28.26
C LEU A 67 5.37 -1.34 -28.43
N GLY A 68 5.17 -0.69 -29.58
CA GLY A 68 5.63 0.67 -29.86
C GLY A 68 5.17 1.67 -28.81
N THR A 69 3.88 1.64 -28.49
CA THR A 69 3.29 2.51 -27.46
C THR A 69 3.93 2.26 -26.09
N TYR A 70 4.05 1.00 -25.67
CA TYR A 70 4.65 0.65 -24.39
C TYR A 70 6.15 0.91 -24.32
N ALA A 71 6.88 0.85 -25.42
CA ALA A 71 8.31 1.17 -25.44
C ALA A 71 8.60 2.67 -25.26
N GLY A 72 7.66 3.52 -25.70
CA GLY A 72 7.73 4.98 -25.61
C GLY A 72 7.20 5.57 -24.31
N ILE A 73 6.38 4.83 -23.55
CA ILE A 73 5.99 5.23 -22.19
C ILE A 73 7.23 5.15 -21.29
N ASP A 74 7.35 6.03 -20.31
CA ASP A 74 8.37 5.94 -19.26
C ASP A 74 7.69 5.62 -17.92
N PHE A 75 7.50 4.32 -17.62
CA PHE A 75 6.88 3.88 -16.37
C PHE A 75 7.70 4.24 -15.12
N ASP A 76 9.00 4.49 -15.27
CA ASP A 76 9.86 4.91 -14.15
C ASP A 76 9.59 6.39 -13.79
N ALA A 77 9.33 7.25 -14.78
CA ALA A 77 8.86 8.62 -14.56
C ALA A 77 7.40 8.70 -14.08
N LEU A 78 6.60 7.64 -14.31
CA LEU A 78 5.20 7.56 -13.86
C LEU A 78 5.08 7.29 -12.36
N ALA A 79 6.02 6.55 -11.77
CA ALA A 79 6.02 6.27 -10.34
C ALA A 79 7.33 6.73 -9.69
N PRO A 80 7.53 8.05 -9.53
CA PRO A 80 8.60 8.53 -8.66
C PRO A 80 8.43 7.83 -7.33
N GLU A 81 9.46 7.10 -6.88
CA GLU A 81 9.39 6.36 -5.63
C GLU A 81 8.85 7.31 -4.55
N PRO A 82 7.70 7.01 -3.93
CA PRO A 82 7.24 7.81 -2.82
C PRO A 82 8.09 7.40 -1.62
N LEU A 83 9.30 7.96 -1.56
CA LEU A 83 10.21 7.87 -0.43
C LEU A 83 9.46 8.23 0.86
N GLY A 84 8.48 9.14 0.78
CA GLY A 84 7.55 9.46 1.85
C GLY A 84 6.72 8.28 2.34
N VAL A 85 6.06 7.52 1.45
CA VAL A 85 5.19 6.40 1.83
C VAL A 85 5.99 5.27 2.49
N LYS A 86 7.12 4.86 1.90
CA LYS A 86 7.97 3.81 2.50
C LYS A 86 8.45 4.20 3.90
N ARG A 87 8.93 5.44 4.07
CA ARG A 87 9.37 5.94 5.38
C ARG A 87 8.22 5.98 6.39
N VAL A 88 7.06 6.48 5.98
CA VAL A 88 5.86 6.53 6.84
C VAL A 88 5.44 5.13 7.28
N VAL A 89 5.45 4.14 6.38
CA VAL A 89 5.13 2.74 6.71
C VAL A 89 6.07 2.20 7.80
N VAL A 90 7.38 2.42 7.65
CA VAL A 90 8.38 1.99 8.63
C VAL A 90 8.18 2.68 9.98
N TYR A 91 7.96 4.01 9.99
CA TYR A 91 7.69 4.74 11.22
C TYR A 91 6.41 4.28 11.92
N LEU A 92 5.36 4.01 11.15
CA LEU A 92 4.08 3.55 11.67
C LEU A 92 4.20 2.16 12.30
N ALA A 93 4.95 1.25 11.66
CA ALA A 93 5.23 -0.08 12.19
C ALA A 93 6.05 0.00 13.48
N LEU A 94 7.10 0.82 13.51
CA LEU A 94 7.90 1.03 14.72
C LEU A 94 7.05 1.61 15.86
N LEU A 95 6.24 2.63 15.57
CA LEU A 95 5.38 3.28 16.55
C LEU A 95 4.32 2.31 17.10
N ALA A 96 3.78 1.43 16.26
CA ALA A 96 2.87 0.37 16.66
C ALA A 96 3.53 -0.62 17.63
N VAL A 97 4.74 -1.07 17.33
CA VAL A 97 5.50 -1.97 18.20
C VAL A 97 5.75 -1.33 19.56
N VAL A 98 6.22 -0.07 19.58
CA VAL A 98 6.47 0.67 20.83
C VAL A 98 5.19 0.85 21.63
N CYS A 99 4.07 1.19 20.97
CA CYS A 99 2.78 1.37 21.64
C CYS A 99 2.28 0.07 22.28
N VAL A 100 2.33 -1.05 21.54
CA VAL A 100 1.95 -2.37 22.06
C VAL A 100 2.83 -2.78 23.24
N LEU A 101 4.15 -2.57 23.13
CA LEU A 101 5.09 -2.89 24.21
C LEU A 101 4.83 -2.03 25.45
N MET A 102 4.60 -0.74 25.29
CA MET A 102 4.30 0.17 26.40
C MET A 102 3.02 -0.24 27.13
N VAL A 103 1.92 -0.47 26.39
CA VAL A 103 0.64 -0.90 26.98
C VAL A 103 0.77 -2.28 27.61
N GLY A 104 1.52 -3.19 27.00
CA GLY A 104 1.81 -4.52 27.55
C GLY A 104 2.58 -4.44 28.87
N ILE A 105 3.61 -3.60 28.97
CA ILE A 105 4.36 -3.39 30.22
C ILE A 105 3.44 -2.82 31.31
N ILE A 106 2.64 -1.82 30.97
CA ILE A 106 1.71 -1.19 31.92
C ILE A 106 0.70 -2.22 32.44
N GLY A 107 0.08 -2.98 31.54
CA GLY A 107 -0.96 -3.95 31.90
C GLY A 107 -0.43 -5.16 32.65
N MET A 108 0.74 -5.68 32.30
CA MET A 108 1.27 -6.92 32.89
C MET A 108 2.18 -6.72 34.10
N PHE A 109 2.85 -5.58 34.22
CA PHE A 109 3.83 -5.35 35.29
C PHE A 109 3.45 -4.21 36.22
N VAL A 110 3.16 -3.03 35.66
CA VAL A 110 2.93 -1.81 36.48
C VAL A 110 1.64 -1.93 37.28
N MET A 111 0.54 -2.28 36.62
CA MET A 111 -0.77 -2.33 37.26
C MET A 111 -0.90 -3.42 38.33
N PRO A 112 -0.45 -4.67 38.11
CA PRO A 112 -0.47 -5.69 39.15
C PRO A 112 0.39 -5.32 40.37
N GLN A 113 1.57 -4.72 40.15
CA GLN A 113 2.41 -4.27 41.26
C GLN A 113 1.74 -3.14 42.06
N MET A 114 1.15 -2.14 41.39
CA MET A 114 0.42 -1.08 42.11
C MET A 114 -0.76 -1.66 42.90
N ALA A 115 -1.55 -2.55 42.32
CA ALA A 115 -2.66 -3.19 43.01
C ALA A 115 -2.19 -3.91 44.29
N SER A 116 -1.14 -4.73 44.20
CA SER A 116 -0.58 -5.44 45.36
C SER A 116 -0.03 -4.50 46.45
N HIS A 117 0.52 -3.34 46.06
CA HIS A 117 1.08 -2.39 47.01
C HIS A 117 -0.01 -1.63 47.77
N PHE A 118 -1.08 -1.22 47.08
CA PHE A 118 -2.24 -0.58 47.72
C PHE A 118 -2.96 -1.54 48.68
N GLU A 119 -3.15 -2.80 48.28
CA GLU A 119 -3.69 -3.84 49.16
C GLU A 119 -2.81 -4.04 50.40
N GLY A 120 -1.48 -4.04 50.24
CA GLY A 120 -0.53 -4.17 51.35
C GLY A 120 -0.55 -3.01 52.35
N VAL A 121 -0.96 -1.80 51.93
CA VAL A 121 -1.09 -0.62 52.80
C VAL A 121 -2.50 -0.48 53.38
N GLY A 122 -3.43 -1.39 53.04
CA GLY A 122 -4.81 -1.38 53.54
C GLY A 122 -5.66 -0.21 53.00
N MET A 123 -5.24 0.39 51.89
CA MET A 123 -6.01 1.42 51.19
C MET A 123 -6.79 0.78 50.05
N ASP A 124 -8.11 0.92 50.06
CA ASP A 124 -8.94 0.49 48.94
C ASP A 124 -8.61 1.30 47.68
N LEU A 125 -8.37 0.61 46.57
CA LEU A 125 -8.39 1.22 45.25
C LEU A 125 -9.80 1.79 45.03
N GLY A 126 -9.98 3.09 45.29
CA GLY A 126 -11.29 3.72 45.16
C GLY A 126 -11.94 3.36 43.82
N HIS A 127 -13.26 3.08 43.84
CA HIS A 127 -14.07 2.45 42.78
C HIS A 127 -13.72 2.78 41.31
N GLY A 128 -13.28 4.01 41.01
CA GLY A 128 -12.78 4.38 39.68
C GLY A 128 -11.55 3.60 39.24
N LEU A 129 -10.54 3.39 40.09
CA LEU A 129 -9.30 2.68 39.74
C LEU A 129 -9.55 1.17 39.54
N LEU A 130 -10.49 0.60 40.29
CA LEU A 130 -10.84 -0.81 40.24
C LEU A 130 -11.66 -1.16 38.99
N ALA A 131 -12.61 -0.29 38.61
CA ALA A 131 -13.30 -0.37 37.32
C ALA A 131 -12.30 -0.25 36.15
N TRP A 132 -11.33 0.66 36.26
CA TRP A 132 -10.27 0.83 35.27
C TRP A 132 -9.38 -0.40 35.10
N HIS A 133 -9.02 -1.07 36.19
CA HIS A 133 -8.24 -2.30 36.13
C HIS A 133 -8.92 -3.38 35.28
N GLY A 134 -10.25 -3.50 35.38
CA GLY A 134 -11.04 -4.43 34.56
C GLY A 134 -11.04 -4.09 33.06
N PHE A 135 -10.85 -2.82 32.67
CA PHE A 135 -10.85 -2.39 31.27
C PHE A 135 -9.48 -2.46 30.58
N ILE A 136 -8.38 -2.63 31.32
CA ILE A 136 -7.02 -2.75 30.76
C ILE A 136 -6.90 -3.85 29.69
N PRO A 137 -7.34 -5.10 29.89
CA PRO A 137 -7.21 -6.13 28.87
C PRO A 137 -8.01 -5.80 27.61
N LEU A 138 -9.21 -5.20 27.76
CA LEU A 138 -10.01 -4.73 26.64
C LEU A 138 -9.27 -3.62 25.87
N MET A 139 -8.70 -2.65 26.57
CA MET A 139 -7.93 -1.56 25.97
C MET A 139 -6.71 -2.08 25.21
N LEU A 140 -5.99 -3.07 25.77
CA LEU A 140 -4.86 -3.73 25.10
C LEU A 140 -5.30 -4.38 23.78
N VAL A 141 -6.40 -5.15 23.80
CA VAL A 141 -6.93 -5.78 22.58
C VAL A 141 -7.32 -4.74 21.53
N VAL A 142 -8.00 -3.66 21.94
CA VAL A 142 -8.38 -2.56 21.04
C VAL A 142 -7.14 -1.90 20.43
N ILE A 143 -6.12 -1.60 21.22
CA ILE A 143 -4.89 -0.97 20.72
C ILE A 143 -4.15 -1.90 19.75
N ILE A 144 -4.02 -3.18 20.07
CA ILE A 144 -3.41 -4.17 19.17
C ILE A 144 -4.19 -4.25 17.86
N LEU A 145 -5.52 -4.28 17.91
CA LEU A 145 -6.38 -4.32 16.73
C LEU A 145 -6.18 -3.07 15.86
N VAL A 146 -6.23 -1.87 16.46
CA VAL A 146 -6.02 -0.59 15.76
C VAL A 146 -4.63 -0.56 15.13
N CYS A 147 -3.58 -0.90 15.89
CA CYS A 147 -2.21 -0.96 15.39
C CYS A 147 -2.08 -1.93 14.20
N SER A 148 -2.68 -3.11 14.29
CA SER A 148 -2.65 -4.13 13.25
C SER A 148 -3.34 -3.66 11.97
N VAL A 149 -4.52 -3.04 12.08
CA VAL A 149 -5.25 -2.48 10.93
C VAL A 149 -4.43 -1.38 10.26
N VAL A 150 -3.85 -0.48 11.06
CA VAL A 150 -3.02 0.63 10.58
C VAL A 150 -1.78 0.12 9.82
N VAL A 151 -1.08 -0.88 10.35
CA VAL A 151 0.06 -1.52 9.69
C VAL A 151 -0.35 -2.24 8.41
N LEU A 152 -1.45 -2.99 8.42
CA LEU A 152 -1.95 -3.68 7.22
C LEU A 152 -2.33 -2.69 6.11
N GLN A 153 -2.94 -1.54 6.46
CA GLN A 153 -3.23 -0.49 5.48
C GLN A 153 -1.95 0.10 4.89
N ALA A 154 -0.92 0.30 5.71
CA ALA A 154 0.38 0.81 5.26
C ALA A 154 1.05 -0.16 4.27
N VAL A 155 1.04 -1.46 4.57
CA VAL A 155 1.53 -2.52 3.65
C VAL A 155 0.72 -2.55 2.35
N ALA A 156 -0.61 -2.41 2.44
CA ALA A 156 -1.47 -2.35 1.26
C ALA A 156 -1.13 -1.13 0.38
N LEU A 157 -0.82 0.01 1.00
CA LEU A 157 -0.42 1.24 0.31
C LEU A 157 0.91 1.08 -0.45
N ASP A 158 1.92 0.49 0.20
CA ASP A 158 3.23 0.22 -0.42
C ASP A 158 3.10 -0.73 -1.63
N ARG A 159 2.32 -1.81 -1.49
CA ARG A 159 2.03 -2.71 -2.61
C ARG A 159 1.30 -2.03 -3.76
N LEU A 160 0.45 -1.04 -3.46
CA LEU A 160 -0.36 -0.31 -4.44
C LEU A 160 0.51 0.60 -5.29
N VAL A 161 1.40 1.35 -4.64
CA VAL A 161 2.40 2.19 -5.31
C VAL A 161 3.32 1.36 -6.20
N GLN A 162 3.70 0.15 -5.77
CA GLN A 162 4.60 -0.71 -6.54
C GLN A 162 3.91 -1.44 -7.71
N PHE A 163 2.61 -1.20 -7.96
CA PHE A 163 1.81 -1.89 -8.99
C PHE A 163 1.79 -3.42 -8.86
N ARG A 164 1.85 -3.95 -7.63
CA ARG A 164 1.93 -5.41 -7.37
C ARG A 164 0.56 -6.06 -7.19
N PHE A 165 -0.54 -5.31 -7.33
CA PHE A 165 -1.88 -5.89 -7.40
C PHE A 165 -2.20 -6.28 -8.83
N GLY A 166 -1.70 -7.41 -9.33
CA GLY A 166 -2.11 -7.89 -10.65
C GLY A 166 -3.38 -8.74 -10.65
N ASP A 167 -3.66 -9.58 -9.64
CA ASP A 167 -4.94 -10.32 -9.52
C ASP A 167 -5.72 -9.98 -8.22
N GLY A 168 -5.11 -9.14 -7.37
CA GLY A 168 -5.43 -8.99 -5.95
C GLY A 168 -6.62 -8.11 -5.59
N ARG A 169 -7.61 -7.90 -6.48
CA ARG A 169 -8.87 -7.19 -6.13
C ARG A 169 -9.73 -7.94 -5.08
N ARG A 170 -9.31 -9.13 -4.65
CA ARG A 170 -10.08 -10.04 -3.78
C ARG A 170 -9.43 -10.32 -2.40
N GLY A 171 -8.32 -9.67 -2.08
CA GLY A 171 -7.61 -9.89 -0.82
C GLY A 171 -8.09 -8.98 0.33
N LEU A 172 -7.87 -9.40 1.58
CA LEU A 172 -8.14 -8.58 2.77
C LEU A 172 -7.46 -7.19 2.68
N LEU A 173 -6.23 -7.14 2.14
CA LEU A 173 -5.49 -5.90 1.91
C LEU A 173 -6.20 -4.95 0.92
N TRP A 174 -6.94 -5.50 -0.05
CA TRP A 174 -7.74 -4.70 -0.98
C TRP A 174 -8.97 -4.11 -0.30
N VAL A 175 -9.62 -4.88 0.59
CA VAL A 175 -10.75 -4.40 1.39
C VAL A 175 -10.32 -3.35 2.41
N LEU A 176 -9.07 -3.37 2.86
CA LEU A 176 -8.52 -2.36 3.77
C LEU A 176 -8.20 -1.02 3.09
N LEU A 177 -7.98 -1.00 1.77
CA LEU A 177 -7.67 0.22 1.04
C LEU A 177 -8.91 1.14 0.96
N PRO A 178 -8.79 2.47 1.06
CA PRO A 178 -9.93 3.35 0.88
C PRO A 178 -10.50 3.26 -0.55
N PRO A 179 -11.83 3.40 -0.73
CA PRO A 179 -12.49 3.23 -2.02
C PRO A 179 -12.00 4.22 -3.09
N SER A 180 -11.52 5.40 -2.66
CA SER A 180 -10.92 6.40 -3.54
C SER A 180 -9.62 5.93 -4.20
N LEU A 181 -8.74 5.24 -3.45
CA LEU A 181 -7.50 4.66 -3.98
C LEU A 181 -7.80 3.46 -4.89
N ARG A 182 -8.77 2.63 -4.51
CA ARG A 182 -9.21 1.49 -5.34
C ARG A 182 -9.72 1.95 -6.70
N ARG A 183 -10.56 2.99 -6.74
CA ARG A 183 -11.08 3.56 -8.00
C ARG A 183 -9.95 4.15 -8.85
N ARG A 184 -9.03 4.91 -8.26
CA ARG A 184 -7.89 5.49 -9.00
C ARG A 184 -6.95 4.43 -9.56
N TYR A 185 -6.67 3.39 -8.79
CA TYR A 185 -5.88 2.26 -9.27
C TYR A 185 -6.59 1.53 -10.42
N GLY A 186 -7.91 1.30 -10.33
CA GLY A 186 -8.69 0.71 -11.41
C GLY A 186 -8.70 1.54 -12.71
N LEU A 187 -8.74 2.87 -12.59
CA LEU A 187 -8.61 3.77 -13.74
C LEU A 187 -7.21 3.70 -14.36
N LEU A 188 -6.16 3.71 -13.54
CA LEU A 188 -4.78 3.60 -14.02
C LEU A 188 -4.51 2.24 -14.66
N GLU A 189 -4.99 1.15 -14.06
CA GLU A 189 -4.98 -0.19 -14.67
C GLU A 189 -5.73 -0.19 -15.99
N GLY A 190 -6.90 0.45 -16.07
CA GLY A 190 -7.67 0.60 -17.30
C GLY A 190 -6.96 1.38 -18.40
N VAL A 191 -6.25 2.46 -18.05
CA VAL A 191 -5.43 3.24 -19.00
C VAL A 191 -4.23 2.43 -19.47
N ILE A 192 -3.52 1.74 -18.56
CA ILE A 192 -2.36 0.91 -18.93
C ILE A 192 -2.81 -0.28 -19.78
N CYS A 193 -3.97 -0.87 -19.50
CA CYS A 193 -4.56 -1.97 -20.25
C CYS A 193 -5.46 -1.51 -21.41
N ALA A 194 -5.45 -0.22 -21.78
CA ALA A 194 -6.26 0.34 -22.86
C ALA A 194 -6.22 -0.43 -24.22
N PRO A 195 -5.11 -1.04 -24.66
CA PRO A 195 -5.14 -1.87 -25.87
C PRO A 195 -5.83 -3.24 -25.69
N PHE A 196 -6.17 -3.63 -24.46
CA PHE A 196 -6.78 -4.93 -24.15
C PHE A 196 -8.16 -4.77 -23.49
N PRO A 197 -9.26 -4.89 -24.24
CA PRO A 197 -10.61 -4.70 -23.70
C PRO A 197 -10.99 -5.72 -22.61
N ASP A 198 -10.33 -6.88 -22.57
CA ASP A 198 -10.56 -7.94 -21.57
C ASP A 198 -9.91 -7.66 -20.21
N LEU A 199 -8.89 -6.79 -20.18
CA LEU A 199 -8.15 -6.42 -18.97
C LEU A 199 -8.63 -5.11 -18.34
N GLN A 200 -9.54 -4.39 -19.02
CA GLN A 200 -10.01 -3.08 -18.60
C GLN A 200 -11.16 -3.16 -17.59
N ASP A 201 -11.14 -2.23 -16.65
CA ASP A 201 -12.31 -1.95 -15.83
C ASP A 201 -13.45 -1.38 -16.71
N PRO A 202 -14.70 -1.86 -16.60
CA PRO A 202 -15.83 -1.39 -17.41
C PRO A 202 -16.07 0.11 -17.29
N ALA A 203 -15.72 0.75 -16.16
CA ALA A 203 -15.82 2.20 -16.01
C ALA A 203 -14.76 2.94 -16.85
N ALA A 204 -13.49 2.49 -16.79
CA ALA A 204 -12.41 3.06 -17.57
C ALA A 204 -12.66 2.88 -19.08
N ARG A 205 -13.18 1.71 -19.47
CA ARG A 205 -13.53 1.40 -20.86
C ARG A 205 -14.53 2.39 -21.45
N ARG A 206 -15.54 2.83 -20.69
CA ARG A 206 -16.54 3.82 -21.17
C ARG A 206 -15.94 5.20 -21.37
N GLU A 207 -15.13 5.67 -20.42
CA GLU A 207 -14.45 6.97 -20.54
C GLU A 207 -13.46 6.97 -21.71
N LEU A 208 -12.74 5.86 -21.89
CA LEU A 208 -11.82 5.70 -23.01
C LEU A 208 -12.59 5.63 -24.35
N GLN A 209 -13.64 4.82 -24.47
CA GLN A 209 -14.42 4.76 -25.71
C GLN A 209 -15.05 6.12 -26.09
N ALA A 210 -15.44 6.93 -25.12
CA ALA A 210 -15.91 8.29 -25.37
C ALA A 210 -14.82 9.21 -25.94
N MET A 211 -13.57 9.10 -25.46
CA MET A 211 -12.43 9.85 -26.00
C MET A 211 -12.05 9.42 -27.42
N GLN A 212 -12.16 8.13 -27.74
CA GLN A 212 -11.94 7.65 -29.11
C GLN A 212 -12.99 8.20 -30.09
N GLY A 213 -14.24 8.33 -29.65
CA GLY A 213 -15.31 8.96 -30.43
C GLY A 213 -15.03 10.43 -30.76
N GLN A 214 -14.10 11.08 -30.06
CA GLN A 214 -13.68 12.48 -30.29
C GLN A 214 -12.44 12.59 -31.21
N GLY A 215 -11.95 11.48 -31.77
CA GLY A 215 -10.83 11.48 -32.73
C GLY A 215 -9.44 11.54 -32.10
N LEU A 216 -9.33 11.39 -30.77
CA LEU A 216 -8.04 11.33 -30.08
C LEU A 216 -7.33 9.99 -30.35
N ARG A 217 -6.03 10.05 -30.67
CA ARG A 217 -5.20 8.87 -30.92
C ARG A 217 -4.66 8.30 -29.61
N TRP A 218 -4.91 7.02 -29.39
CA TRP A 218 -4.51 6.32 -28.18
C TRP A 218 -3.02 6.35 -27.89
N SER A 219 -2.20 6.18 -28.93
CA SER A 219 -0.73 6.16 -28.82
C SER A 219 -0.17 7.45 -28.22
N ASP A 220 -0.82 8.57 -28.48
CA ASP A 220 -0.29 9.89 -28.19
C ASP A 220 -0.73 10.37 -26.80
N GLU A 221 -1.96 9.99 -26.38
CA GLU A 221 -2.57 10.42 -25.11
C GLU A 221 -2.31 9.45 -23.95
N LEU A 222 -2.03 8.16 -24.21
CA LEU A 222 -1.79 7.16 -23.16
C LEU A 222 -0.68 7.54 -22.18
N PRO A 223 0.51 7.99 -22.64
CA PRO A 223 1.60 8.37 -21.75
C PRO A 223 1.20 9.54 -20.84
N GLY A 224 0.48 10.53 -21.39
CA GLY A 224 -0.01 11.70 -20.66
C GLY A 224 -1.04 11.32 -19.59
N LEU A 225 -2.04 10.52 -19.97
CA LEU A 225 -3.09 10.05 -19.06
C LEU A 225 -2.51 9.16 -17.95
N ALA A 226 -1.60 8.23 -18.29
CA ALA A 226 -0.91 7.40 -17.30
C ALA A 226 -0.14 8.28 -16.30
N ARG A 227 0.49 9.36 -16.76
CA ARG A 227 1.25 10.30 -15.90
C ARG A 227 0.38 11.06 -14.96
N VAL A 228 -0.73 11.61 -15.44
CA VAL A 228 -1.68 12.33 -14.59
C VAL A 228 -2.26 11.37 -13.54
N GLN A 229 -2.71 10.18 -13.94
CA GLN A 229 -3.33 9.23 -13.01
C GLN A 229 -2.35 8.67 -11.99
N SER A 230 -1.10 8.38 -12.38
CA SER A 230 -0.06 7.94 -11.45
C SER A 230 0.34 9.01 -10.43
N MET A 231 0.54 10.26 -10.87
CA MET A 231 0.77 11.38 -9.95
C MET A 231 -0.39 11.58 -8.96
N LEU A 232 -1.63 11.50 -9.47
CA LEU A 232 -2.83 11.60 -8.65
C LEU A 232 -2.96 10.43 -7.65
N LEU A 233 -2.53 9.24 -8.04
CA LEU A 233 -2.50 8.08 -7.16
C LEU A 233 -1.46 8.24 -6.06
N VAL A 234 -0.23 8.64 -6.41
CA VAL A 234 0.85 8.88 -5.44
C VAL A 234 0.47 9.98 -4.46
N LYS A 235 -0.11 11.09 -4.94
CA LYS A 235 -0.57 12.19 -4.08
C LYS A 235 -1.67 11.75 -3.11
N SER A 236 -2.60 10.91 -3.58
CA SER A 236 -3.64 10.34 -2.71
C SER A 236 -3.08 9.34 -1.70
N ALA A 237 -2.12 8.52 -2.11
CA ALA A 237 -1.43 7.59 -1.21
C ALA A 237 -0.67 8.37 -0.12
N ASP A 238 0.10 9.39 -0.48
CA ASP A 238 0.80 10.24 0.49
C ASP A 238 -0.15 10.93 1.48
N ARG A 239 -1.29 11.45 0.99
CA ARG A 239 -2.33 12.01 1.86
C ARG A 239 -2.87 10.96 2.85
N GLN A 240 -3.14 9.75 2.39
CA GLN A 240 -3.62 8.66 3.23
C GLN A 240 -2.56 8.25 4.27
N ALA A 241 -1.29 8.16 3.86
CA ALA A 241 -0.18 7.83 4.75
C ALA A 241 -0.03 8.88 5.88
N ARG A 242 -0.10 10.17 5.55
CA ARG A 242 -0.10 11.26 6.55
C ARG A 242 -1.29 11.17 7.49
N TRP A 243 -2.47 10.82 6.98
CA TRP A 243 -3.67 10.66 7.80
C TRP A 243 -3.56 9.48 8.78
N LEU A 244 -2.98 8.35 8.34
CA LEU A 244 -2.66 7.20 9.19
C LEU A 244 -1.65 7.57 10.29
N LEU A 245 -0.61 8.34 9.95
CA LEU A 245 0.36 8.82 10.92
C LEU A 245 -0.29 9.72 11.97
N ALA A 246 -1.21 10.61 11.57
CA ALA A 246 -1.95 11.46 12.49
C ALA A 246 -2.85 10.66 13.44
N ILE A 247 -3.56 9.63 12.94
CA ILE A 247 -4.33 8.71 13.80
C ILE A 247 -3.41 8.06 14.83
N MET A 248 -2.29 7.50 14.38
CA MET A 248 -1.37 6.79 15.26
C MET A 248 -0.76 7.73 16.32
N GLY A 249 -0.41 8.95 15.93
CA GLY A 249 0.04 9.99 16.85
C GLY A 249 -1.01 10.30 17.93
N THR A 250 -2.29 10.42 17.55
CA THR A 250 -3.39 10.59 18.50
C THR A 250 -3.53 9.40 19.45
N VAL A 251 -3.45 8.17 18.94
CA VAL A 251 -3.51 6.96 19.78
C VAL A 251 -2.39 6.97 20.81
N VAL A 252 -1.15 7.30 20.40
CA VAL A 252 -0.01 7.38 21.32
C VAL A 252 -0.18 8.49 22.34
N ALA A 253 -0.63 9.68 21.94
CA ALA A 253 -0.89 10.79 22.86
C ALA A 253 -1.97 10.44 23.90
N VAL A 254 -3.01 9.73 23.49
CA VAL A 254 -4.06 9.20 24.36
C VAL A 254 -3.48 8.15 25.32
N CYS A 255 -2.64 7.22 24.84
CA CYS A 255 -1.98 6.23 25.69
C CYS A 255 -1.06 6.86 26.73
N ILE A 256 -0.28 7.89 26.35
CA ILE A 256 0.59 8.63 27.29
C ILE A 256 -0.27 9.36 28.33
N SER A 257 -1.32 10.05 27.90
CA SER A 257 -2.25 10.72 28.81
C SER A 257 -2.85 9.74 29.81
N TYR A 258 -3.27 8.56 29.33
CA TYR A 258 -3.77 7.48 30.17
C TYR A 258 -2.73 6.96 31.15
N PHE A 259 -1.49 6.77 30.71
CA PHE A 259 -0.40 6.36 31.58
C PHE A 259 -0.13 7.38 32.70
N VAL A 260 -0.06 8.67 32.35
CA VAL A 260 0.16 9.75 33.33
C VAL A 260 -0.99 9.77 34.33
N LEU A 261 -2.25 9.77 33.88
CA LEU A 261 -3.40 9.74 34.78
C LEU A 261 -3.40 8.48 35.67
N GLY A 262 -3.13 7.31 35.10
CA GLY A 262 -3.14 6.04 35.82
C GLY A 262 -2.04 5.93 36.89
N VAL A 263 -0.85 6.48 36.64
CA VAL A 263 0.27 6.44 37.60
C VAL A 263 0.24 7.61 38.58
N TYR A 264 -0.13 8.82 38.14
CA TYR A 264 -0.07 10.00 39.02
C TYR A 264 -1.27 10.10 39.97
N THR A 265 -2.47 9.68 39.57
CA THR A 265 -3.64 9.73 40.47
C THR A 265 -3.45 8.92 41.77
N PRO A 266 -2.90 7.70 41.76
CA PRO A 266 -2.60 6.98 43.00
C PRO A 266 -1.51 7.66 43.83
N ILE A 267 -0.46 8.21 43.21
CA ILE A 267 0.63 8.92 43.92
C ILE A 267 0.10 10.15 44.66
N PHE A 268 -0.74 10.97 44.01
CA PHE A 268 -1.35 12.13 44.66
C PHE A 268 -2.30 11.74 45.81
N ARG A 269 -3.03 10.63 45.68
CA ARG A 269 -3.87 10.12 46.77
C ARG A 269 -3.06 9.65 47.97
N MET A 270 -1.91 8.98 47.75
CA MET A 270 -0.99 8.62 48.83
C MET A 270 -0.41 9.87 49.52
N GLY A 271 -0.09 10.92 48.76
CA GLY A 271 0.44 12.17 49.29
C GLY A 271 -0.57 13.03 50.07
N SER A 272 -1.87 12.92 49.77
CA SER A 272 -2.94 13.62 50.51
C SER A 272 -3.50 12.86 51.72
N GLY A 273 -3.13 11.58 51.86
CA GLY A 273 -3.56 10.70 52.96
C GLY A 273 -2.55 10.56 54.11
N LEU A 274 -1.39 11.21 53.97
CA LEU A 274 -0.40 11.47 55.04
C LEU A 274 -0.64 12.85 55.63
#